data_AF-L5LQ89-F1
#
_entry.id   AF-L5LQ89-F1
#
_cell.length_a   1.000
_cell.length_b   1.000
_cell.length_c   1.000
_cell.angle_alpha   90.00
_cell.angle_beta   90.00
_cell.angle_gamma   90.00
#
_symmetry.space_group_name_H-M   'P 1'
#
loop_
_entity.id
_entity.type
_entity.pdbx_description
1 polymer ?
#
loop_
_entity_poly.entity_id
_entity_poly.type
_entity_poly.pdbx_seq_one_letter_code
_entity_poly.pdbx_strand_id
1 'polypeptide(L)'
;MVQARGIMLRENVKTIGHMIRLYTNKNTTLNGTDYPEGSNSSDYLVQTTTYLPENFTYSPYLPCPEKLPYMRGFLNVNVSEVSFDEIHQLFSKDVDIGPGGHWRPKDCQPRWKVAVLIPFRNRHEHLPIFFLHLIPMLQKQRLEFAFYVIEQTGSQPFNRAMLFNVGFREATRDRAWDCVIFHDVDHLPENDRNYYGCGEMPRHFAAKLDKYMYM
;
A
#
# COMPACT_ATOMS: atom_id res chain seq x y z
N MET A 1 12.40 3.41 -35.35
CA MET A 1 11.21 4.21 -35.00
C MET A 1 10.00 3.30 -35.03
N VAL A 2 9.43 2.97 -33.88
CA VAL A 2 8.21 2.15 -33.80
C VAL A 2 7.11 3.04 -33.23
N GLN A 3 6.18 3.44 -34.10
CA GLN A 3 5.06 4.30 -33.77
C GLN A 3 3.90 3.40 -33.33
N ALA A 4 3.51 3.46 -32.04
CA ALA A 4 2.32 2.76 -31.57
C ALA A 4 1.07 3.50 -32.10
N ARG A 5 0.30 2.84 -32.97
CA ARG A 5 -1.04 3.29 -33.37
C ARG A 5 -2.05 2.84 -32.30
N GLY A 6 -2.82 3.79 -31.77
CA GLY A 6 -3.90 3.49 -30.83
C GLY A 6 -4.99 2.62 -31.48
N ILE A 7 -5.43 1.59 -30.76
CA ILE A 7 -6.58 0.77 -31.14
C ILE A 7 -7.84 1.45 -30.59
N MET A 8 -8.72 1.90 -31.48
CA MET A 8 -10.08 2.33 -31.12
C MET A 8 -10.89 1.10 -30.71
N LEU A 9 -11.22 0.98 -29.43
CA LEU A 9 -12.11 -0.06 -28.93
C LEU A 9 -13.54 0.26 -29.41
N ARG A 10 -14.04 -0.52 -30.38
CA ARG A 10 -15.41 -0.44 -30.89
C ARG A 10 -16.42 -0.86 -29.82
N GLU A 11 -17.59 -0.23 -29.90
CA GLU A 11 -18.78 -0.39 -29.05
C GLU A 11 -19.16 -1.86 -28.85
N ASN A 12 -18.74 -2.45 -27.72
CA ASN A 12 -19.35 -3.62 -27.06
C ASN A 12 -18.66 -3.99 -25.72
N VAL A 13 -18.01 -3.04 -25.05
CA VAL A 13 -17.45 -3.27 -23.71
C VAL A 13 -18.57 -3.07 -22.68
N LYS A 14 -19.28 -4.14 -22.33
CA LYS A 14 -20.12 -4.14 -21.13
C LYS A 14 -19.20 -4.01 -19.92
N THR A 15 -19.31 -2.91 -19.18
CA THR A 15 -18.53 -2.67 -17.96
C THR A 15 -18.89 -3.72 -16.89
N ILE A 16 -17.90 -4.08 -16.06
CA ILE A 16 -18.05 -5.04 -14.94
C ILE A 16 -19.25 -4.69 -14.04
N GLY A 17 -19.54 -3.40 -13.86
CA GLY A 17 -20.71 -2.93 -13.12
C GLY A 17 -22.06 -3.39 -13.69
N HIS A 18 -22.17 -3.59 -15.01
CA HIS A 18 -23.39 -4.10 -15.65
C HIS A 18 -23.60 -5.60 -15.42
N MET A 19 -22.51 -6.38 -15.28
CA MET A 19 -22.62 -7.80 -14.92
C MET A 19 -23.07 -7.99 -13.48
N ILE A 20 -22.58 -7.17 -12.54
CA ILE A 20 -22.94 -7.27 -11.12
C ILE A 20 -24.45 -7.07 -10.91
N ARG A 21 -25.07 -6.12 -11.63
CA ARG A 21 -26.51 -5.83 -11.53
C ARG A 21 -27.41 -6.97 -12.03
N LEU A 22 -26.91 -7.78 -12.98
CA LEU A 22 -27.63 -8.97 -13.47
C LEU A 22 -27.58 -10.14 -12.48
N TYR A 23 -26.51 -10.24 -11.68
CA TYR A 23 -26.39 -11.25 -10.63
C TYR A 23 -27.22 -10.91 -9.39
N THR A 24 -27.33 -9.63 -9.01
CA THR A 24 -28.13 -9.23 -7.83
C THR A 24 -29.64 -9.37 -8.05
N ASN A 25 -30.13 -9.29 -9.29
CA ASN A 25 -31.57 -9.41 -9.59
C ASN A 25 -32.07 -10.85 -9.74
N LYS A 26 -31.19 -11.86 -9.75
CA LYS A 26 -31.60 -13.28 -9.87
C LYS A 26 -31.83 -13.98 -8.53
N ASN A 27 -31.49 -13.36 -7.39
CA ASN A 27 -31.61 -13.98 -6.06
C ASN A 27 -32.70 -13.38 -5.16
N THR A 28 -33.66 -12.64 -5.73
CA THR A 28 -34.85 -12.16 -5.00
C THR A 28 -36.07 -13.00 -5.33
N THR A 29 -36.12 -14.22 -4.80
CA THR A 29 -37.37 -14.99 -4.63
C THR A 29 -37.37 -15.75 -3.30
N LEU A 30 -38.24 -15.27 -2.40
CA LEU A 30 -38.97 -15.94 -1.32
C LEU A 30 -38.24 -16.86 -0.32
N ASN A 31 -38.13 -16.35 0.92
CA ASN A 31 -38.58 -16.93 2.21
C ASN A 31 -37.84 -16.14 3.32
N GLY A 32 -38.44 -15.29 4.17
CA GLY A 32 -39.80 -15.24 4.66
C GLY A 32 -39.87 -15.79 6.09
N THR A 33 -39.26 -15.12 7.08
CA THR A 33 -39.64 -15.21 8.50
C THR A 33 -39.27 -13.90 9.22
N ASP A 34 -40.28 -13.06 9.44
CA ASP A 34 -40.28 -11.97 10.42
C ASP A 34 -40.50 -12.50 11.85
N TYR A 35 -40.14 -11.67 12.85
CA TYR A 35 -40.57 -11.57 14.27
C TYR A 35 -39.38 -11.47 15.24
N PRO A 36 -39.50 -10.75 16.38
CA PRO A 36 -39.89 -9.35 16.57
C PRO A 36 -38.83 -8.56 17.39
N GLU A 37 -38.96 -7.23 17.43
CA GLU A 37 -38.28 -6.39 18.43
C GLU A 37 -38.75 -6.72 19.86
N GLY A 38 -37.82 -6.86 20.81
CA GLY A 38 -38.13 -6.75 22.24
C GLY A 38 -37.14 -7.39 23.22
N SER A 39 -36.61 -6.53 24.11
CA SER A 39 -36.20 -6.77 25.50
C SER A 39 -34.74 -7.14 25.82
N ASN A 40 -34.03 -6.11 26.31
CA ASN A 40 -33.17 -6.08 27.50
C ASN A 40 -32.42 -7.37 27.90
N SER A 41 -31.14 -7.43 27.56
CA SER A 41 -30.12 -7.93 28.47
C SER A 41 -28.95 -6.93 28.52
N SER A 42 -28.64 -6.52 29.73
CA SER A 42 -27.46 -5.75 30.08
C SER A 42 -26.21 -6.63 29.95
N ASP A 43 -25.73 -6.78 28.73
CA ASP A 43 -24.38 -7.28 28.47
C ASP A 43 -23.62 -6.16 27.78
N TYR A 44 -22.70 -5.55 28.51
CA TYR A 44 -21.65 -4.71 27.94
C TYR A 44 -20.92 -5.55 26.90
N LEU A 45 -21.29 -5.36 25.64
CA LEU A 45 -20.60 -5.95 24.50
C LEU A 45 -19.19 -5.35 24.51
N VAL A 46 -18.24 -6.07 25.13
CA VAL A 46 -16.82 -5.82 24.94
C VAL A 46 -16.62 -5.92 23.44
N GLN A 47 -16.42 -4.78 22.77
CA GLN A 47 -16.03 -4.75 21.37
C GLN A 47 -14.74 -5.57 21.27
N THR A 48 -14.84 -6.79 20.76
CA THR A 48 -13.68 -7.55 20.32
C THR A 48 -13.00 -6.74 19.23
N THR A 49 -11.93 -6.05 19.60
CA THR A 49 -11.10 -5.36 18.63
C THR A 49 -10.48 -6.43 17.73
N THR A 50 -10.46 -6.22 16.41
CA THR A 50 -9.81 -7.15 15.45
C THR A 50 -8.27 -7.09 15.53
N TYR A 51 -7.74 -6.55 16.63
CA TYR A 51 -6.33 -6.33 16.88
C TYR A 51 -5.87 -7.27 17.99
N LEU A 52 -4.62 -7.70 17.90
CA LEU A 52 -4.03 -8.58 18.90
C LEU A 52 -3.95 -7.88 20.28
N PRO A 53 -3.85 -8.63 21.38
CA PRO A 53 -3.56 -8.03 22.68
C PRO A 53 -2.16 -7.38 22.67
N GLU A 54 -1.94 -6.37 23.51
CA GLU A 54 -0.66 -5.64 23.59
C GLU A 54 0.53 -6.56 23.93
N ASN A 55 0.27 -7.65 24.67
CA ASN A 55 1.27 -8.64 25.07
C ASN A 55 1.44 -9.79 24.07
N PHE A 56 1.05 -9.61 22.82
CA PHE A 56 1.25 -10.63 21.79
C PHE A 56 2.74 -10.85 21.53
N THR A 57 3.20 -12.09 21.71
CA THR A 57 4.58 -12.48 21.47
C THR A 57 4.74 -12.97 20.04
N TYR A 58 5.60 -12.30 19.28
CA TYR A 58 5.95 -12.72 17.92
C TYR A 58 6.82 -13.98 17.95
N SER A 59 6.67 -14.82 16.94
CA SER A 59 7.54 -15.99 16.73
C SER A 59 8.25 -15.84 15.39
N PRO A 60 9.58 -15.99 15.33
CA PRO A 60 10.34 -15.93 14.08
C PRO A 60 9.87 -16.94 13.01
N TYR A 61 9.20 -18.01 13.44
CA TYR A 61 8.72 -19.10 12.58
C TYR A 61 7.28 -18.92 12.11
N LEU A 62 6.58 -17.89 12.59
CA LEU A 62 5.18 -17.63 12.23
C LEU A 62 5.05 -16.38 11.37
N PRO A 63 4.06 -16.34 10.45
CA PRO A 63 3.76 -15.14 9.69
C PRO A 63 3.40 -13.96 10.59
N CYS A 64 3.98 -12.78 10.31
CA CYS A 64 3.67 -11.54 10.99
C CYS A 64 2.17 -11.22 10.88
N PRO A 65 1.49 -10.75 11.93
CA PRO A 65 0.09 -10.34 11.83
C PRO A 65 -0.07 -9.09 10.95
N GLU A 66 -1.16 -9.01 10.18
CA GLU A 66 -1.44 -7.86 9.31
C GLU A 66 -1.97 -6.64 10.06
N LYS A 67 -2.66 -6.88 11.18
CA LYS A 67 -3.25 -5.84 12.02
C LYS A 67 -2.61 -5.88 13.38
N LEU A 68 -1.85 -4.83 13.69
CA LEU A 68 -1.08 -4.74 14.93
C LEU A 68 -1.66 -3.67 15.84
N PRO A 69 -1.61 -3.85 17.18
CA PRO A 69 -2.34 -3.00 18.11
C PRO A 69 -1.81 -1.56 18.13
N TYR A 70 -0.53 -1.39 17.78
CA TYR A 70 0.12 -0.09 17.67
C TYR A 70 -0.17 0.65 16.36
N MET A 71 -0.95 0.07 15.43
CA MET A 71 -1.46 0.78 14.25
C MET A 71 -2.58 1.73 14.66
N ARG A 72 -2.23 3.01 14.83
CA ARG A 72 -3.11 4.02 15.43
C ARG A 72 -4.15 4.55 14.46
N GLY A 73 -4.03 4.25 13.17
CA GLY A 73 -4.83 4.83 12.12
C GLY A 73 -4.15 6.09 11.61
N PHE A 74 -4.76 7.25 11.87
CA PHE A 74 -4.31 8.52 11.32
C PHE A 74 -2.85 8.85 11.68
N LEU A 75 -2.08 9.19 10.65
CA LEU A 75 -0.70 9.64 10.74
C LEU A 75 -0.67 11.17 10.68
N ASN A 76 0.20 11.80 11.48
CA ASN A 76 0.51 13.21 11.31
C ASN A 76 1.48 13.35 10.14
N VAL A 77 1.00 13.81 8.99
CA VAL A 77 1.80 13.96 7.78
C VAL A 77 2.48 15.34 7.78
N ASN A 78 3.80 15.36 7.90
CA ASN A 78 4.59 16.58 7.85
C ASN A 78 5.19 16.78 6.45
N VAL A 79 4.70 17.78 5.72
CA VAL A 79 5.18 18.10 4.37
C VAL A 79 6.21 19.23 4.34
N SER A 80 6.76 19.59 5.50
CA SER A 80 7.83 20.58 5.58
C SER A 80 9.08 20.07 4.87
N GLU A 81 9.78 20.97 4.19
CA GLU A 81 11.00 20.65 3.46
C GLU A 81 12.04 20.02 4.39
N VAL A 82 12.62 18.90 3.94
CA VAL A 82 13.64 18.16 4.67
C VAL A 82 14.70 17.70 3.68
N SER A 83 15.96 17.85 4.06
CA SER A 83 17.08 17.46 3.20
C SER A 83 17.28 15.95 3.20
N PHE A 84 17.89 15.43 2.13
CA PHE A 84 18.24 14.01 2.07
C PHE A 84 19.27 13.64 3.15
N ASP A 85 20.16 14.57 3.53
CA ASP A 85 21.16 14.36 4.56
C ASP A 85 20.54 14.18 5.95
N GLU A 86 19.51 14.96 6.29
CA GLU A 86 18.75 14.80 7.54
C GLU A 86 18.05 13.44 7.60
N ILE A 87 17.43 13.01 6.49
CA ILE A 87 16.81 11.70 6.37
C ILE A 87 17.84 10.58 6.49
N HIS A 88 18.99 10.72 5.85
CA HIS A 88 20.08 9.75 5.96
C HIS A 88 20.58 9.65 7.40
N GLN A 89 20.80 10.78 8.08
CA GLN A 89 21.19 10.80 9.49
C GLN A 89 20.13 10.17 10.41
N LEU A 90 18.84 10.44 10.15
CA LEU A 90 17.73 9.89 10.92
C LEU A 90 17.71 8.36 10.85
N PHE A 91 17.83 7.80 9.64
CA PHE A 91 17.76 6.36 9.41
C PHE A 91 19.12 5.65 9.56
N SER A 92 20.25 6.36 9.59
CA SER A 92 21.58 5.77 9.85
C SER A 92 21.69 5.08 11.21
N LYS A 93 20.81 5.45 12.16
CA LYS A 93 20.71 4.84 13.49
C LYS A 93 20.02 3.48 13.47
N ASP A 94 19.22 3.21 12.44
CA ASP A 94 18.54 1.94 12.27
C ASP A 94 19.46 0.95 11.54
N VAL A 95 20.11 0.10 12.33
CA VAL A 95 21.03 -0.93 11.84
C VAL A 95 20.34 -2.03 11.03
N ASP A 96 19.00 -2.08 11.03
CA ASP A 96 18.23 -3.08 10.30
C ASP A 96 17.92 -2.64 8.86
N ILE A 97 18.13 -1.37 8.52
CA ILE A 97 18.03 -0.88 7.14
C ILE A 97 19.34 -1.21 6.41
N GLY A 98 19.26 -2.19 5.51
CA GLY A 98 20.36 -2.61 4.66
C GLY A 98 20.57 -1.70 3.43
N PRO A 99 21.60 -2.00 2.62
CA PRO A 99 21.88 -1.30 1.37
C PRO A 99 20.64 -1.26 0.45
N GLY A 100 20.46 -0.15 -0.26
CA GLY A 100 19.30 0.04 -1.14
C GLY A 100 17.97 0.28 -0.42
N GLY A 101 18.00 0.52 0.90
CA GLY A 101 16.78 0.73 1.69
C GLY A 101 16.00 -0.57 1.94
N HIS A 102 16.68 -1.72 1.89
CA HIS A 102 16.09 -3.02 2.21
C HIS A 102 15.88 -3.16 3.72
N TRP A 103 14.69 -3.58 4.14
CA TRP A 103 14.39 -3.87 5.54
C TRP A 103 13.55 -5.15 5.65
N ARG A 104 13.72 -5.89 6.75
CA ARG A 104 12.88 -7.05 7.08
C ARG A 104 12.68 -7.20 8.60
N PRO A 105 11.50 -7.67 9.05
CA PRO A 105 11.31 -7.99 10.46
C PRO A 105 12.18 -9.19 10.86
N LYS A 106 12.68 -9.18 12.10
CA LYS A 106 13.50 -10.27 12.69
C LYS A 106 12.73 -11.12 13.70
N ASP A 107 11.60 -10.61 14.15
CA ASP A 107 10.75 -11.19 15.20
C ASP A 107 9.61 -12.07 14.66
N CYS A 108 9.33 -12.00 13.36
CA CYS A 108 8.34 -12.84 12.66
C CYS A 108 8.68 -12.97 11.17
N GLN A 109 8.04 -13.93 10.50
CA GLN A 109 8.18 -14.10 9.06
C GLN A 109 7.30 -13.08 8.31
N PRO A 110 7.84 -12.19 7.46
CA PRO A 110 7.03 -11.23 6.74
C PRO A 110 6.03 -11.96 5.82
N ARG A 111 4.77 -11.50 5.82
CA ARG A 111 3.75 -12.06 4.90
C ARG A 111 4.03 -11.72 3.45
N TRP A 112 4.56 -10.53 3.21
CA TRP A 112 4.85 -10.01 1.89
C TRP A 112 6.25 -9.45 1.84
N LYS A 113 6.97 -9.83 0.80
CA LYS A 113 8.15 -9.11 0.30
C LYS A 113 7.71 -8.11 -0.75
N VAL A 114 7.88 -6.83 -0.49
CA VAL A 114 7.32 -5.72 -1.27
C VAL A 114 8.42 -4.93 -1.97
N ALA A 115 8.39 -4.89 -3.29
CA ALA A 115 9.16 -3.90 -4.06
C ALA A 115 8.30 -2.63 -4.26
N VAL A 116 8.75 -1.50 -3.72
CA VAL A 116 8.09 -0.21 -3.92
C VAL A 116 8.77 0.53 -5.07
N LEU A 117 8.08 0.65 -6.20
CA LEU A 117 8.58 1.27 -7.42
C LEU A 117 8.14 2.73 -7.48
N ILE A 118 9.11 3.63 -7.63
CA ILE A 118 8.91 5.08 -7.58
C ILE A 118 9.42 5.69 -8.89
N PRO A 119 8.54 6.12 -9.82
CA PRO A 119 8.96 6.77 -11.05
C PRO A 119 9.39 8.19 -10.70
N PHE A 120 10.58 8.60 -11.14
CA PHE A 120 11.22 9.80 -10.64
C PHE A 120 11.83 10.67 -11.74
N ARG A 121 11.71 11.99 -11.59
CA ARG A 121 12.49 13.00 -12.32
C ARG A 121 12.34 14.37 -11.66
N ASN A 122 13.45 15.02 -11.30
CA ASN A 122 13.49 16.39 -10.77
C ASN A 122 12.52 16.64 -9.60
N ARG A 123 12.34 15.66 -8.71
CA ARG A 123 11.45 15.74 -7.52
C ARG A 123 12.24 15.58 -6.23
N HIS A 124 13.44 16.14 -6.18
CA HIS A 124 14.40 15.93 -5.09
C HIS A 124 13.90 16.41 -3.73
N GLU A 125 12.99 17.39 -3.69
CA GLU A 125 12.34 17.86 -2.46
C GLU A 125 11.28 16.88 -1.92
N HIS A 126 10.64 16.09 -2.79
CA HIS A 126 9.56 15.18 -2.39
C HIS A 126 10.10 13.86 -1.85
N LEU A 127 11.23 13.39 -2.40
CA LEU A 127 11.78 12.07 -2.08
C LEU A 127 12.23 11.91 -0.61
N PRO A 128 12.87 12.91 0.04
CA PRO A 128 13.14 12.87 1.47
C PRO A 128 11.87 12.75 2.32
N ILE A 129 10.83 13.55 2.00
CA ILE A 129 9.53 13.53 2.69
C ILE A 129 8.86 12.16 2.50
N PHE A 130 8.95 11.58 1.30
CA PHE A 130 8.45 10.24 1.01
C PHE A 130 9.07 9.19 1.96
N PHE A 131 10.40 9.16 2.07
CA PHE A 131 11.08 8.20 2.95
C PHE A 131 10.79 8.42 4.43
N LEU A 132 10.69 9.69 4.86
CA LEU A 132 10.35 10.06 6.23
C LEU A 132 9.03 9.41 6.70
N HIS A 133 8.04 9.29 5.81
CA HIS A 133 6.72 8.74 6.15
C HIS A 133 6.61 7.25 5.85
N LEU A 134 7.10 6.80 4.69
CA LEU A 134 6.90 5.42 4.26
C LEU A 134 7.76 4.43 5.06
N ILE A 135 9.02 4.74 5.38
CA ILE A 135 9.89 3.79 6.09
C ILE A 135 9.28 3.38 7.44
N PRO A 136 8.91 4.31 8.35
CA PRO A 136 8.36 3.93 9.64
C PRO A 136 6.99 3.24 9.51
N MET A 137 6.18 3.61 8.50
CA MET A 137 4.89 2.96 8.26
C MET A 137 5.08 1.50 7.83
N LEU A 138 5.95 1.23 6.86
CA LEU A 138 6.19 -0.13 6.35
C LEU A 138 6.86 -1.02 7.40
N GLN A 139 7.75 -0.47 8.23
CA GLN A 139 8.33 -1.16 9.39
C GLN A 139 7.25 -1.55 10.42
N LYS A 140 6.34 -0.63 10.76
CA LYS A 140 5.18 -0.91 11.62
C LYS A 140 4.25 -1.97 11.01
N GLN A 141 4.18 -2.06 9.69
CA GLN A 141 3.41 -3.09 9.01
C GLN A 141 4.14 -4.43 8.93
N ARG A 142 5.37 -4.55 9.47
CA ARG A 142 6.18 -5.77 9.47
C ARG A 142 6.33 -6.38 8.07
N LEU A 143 6.44 -5.53 7.06
CA LEU A 143 6.70 -5.93 5.68
C LEU A 143 8.20 -6.13 5.47
N GLU A 144 8.61 -7.09 4.65
CA GLU A 144 9.95 -7.02 4.07
C GLU A 144 9.86 -6.15 2.83
N PHE A 145 10.67 -5.11 2.71
CA PHE A 145 10.54 -4.16 1.60
C PHE A 145 11.89 -3.62 1.13
N ALA A 146 11.90 -3.09 -0.10
CA ALA A 146 12.95 -2.23 -0.62
C ALA A 146 12.34 -1.19 -1.57
N PHE A 147 13.06 -0.10 -1.79
CA PHE A 147 12.64 0.98 -2.69
C PHE A 147 13.46 0.99 -3.97
N TYR A 148 12.76 1.15 -5.09
CA TYR A 148 13.38 1.31 -6.40
C TYR A 148 12.97 2.67 -6.95
N VAL A 149 13.90 3.63 -6.95
CA VAL A 149 13.70 4.94 -7.55
C VAL A 149 14.13 4.87 -9.01
N ILE A 150 13.17 4.89 -9.93
CA ILE A 150 13.43 4.76 -11.36
C ILE A 150 13.46 6.14 -11.99
N GLU A 151 14.67 6.67 -12.16
CA GLU A 151 14.91 7.99 -12.72
C GLU A 151 14.81 8.00 -14.25
N GLN A 152 14.00 8.91 -14.81
CA GLN A 152 13.99 9.17 -16.25
C GLN A 152 14.98 10.26 -16.62
N THR A 153 16.09 9.88 -17.23
CA THR A 153 17.09 10.81 -17.74
C THR A 153 16.62 11.52 -19.03
N GLY A 154 17.19 12.70 -19.30
CA GLY A 154 16.96 13.44 -20.53
C GLY A 154 15.72 14.33 -20.52
N SER A 155 15.48 15.03 -21.63
CA SER A 155 14.46 16.08 -21.77
C SER A 155 13.13 15.62 -22.37
N GLN A 156 12.99 14.33 -22.69
CA GLN A 156 11.77 13.80 -23.29
C GLN A 156 10.57 13.89 -22.32
N PRO A 157 9.32 13.83 -22.78
CA PRO A 157 8.16 13.80 -21.88
C PRO A 157 8.26 12.68 -20.84
N PHE A 158 7.80 12.96 -19.62
CA PHE A 158 7.83 11.98 -18.52
C PHE A 158 6.89 10.82 -18.84
N ASN A 159 7.38 9.59 -18.81
CA ASN A 159 6.61 8.38 -19.12
C ASN A 159 6.53 7.49 -17.88
N ARG A 160 5.59 7.84 -17.00
CA ARG A 160 5.33 7.14 -15.73
C ARG A 160 5.15 5.63 -15.89
N ALA A 161 4.32 5.21 -16.84
CA ALA A 161 4.02 3.78 -17.05
C ALA A 161 5.23 2.99 -17.55
N MET A 162 6.06 3.58 -18.42
CA MET A 162 7.31 2.97 -18.86
C MET A 162 8.27 2.76 -17.69
N LEU A 163 8.42 3.76 -16.80
CA LEU A 163 9.30 3.66 -15.64
C LEU A 163 8.84 2.57 -14.66
N PHE A 164 7.53 2.39 -14.48
CA PHE A 164 7.01 1.26 -13.71
C PHE A 164 7.36 -0.09 -14.34
N ASN A 165 7.23 -0.23 -15.66
CA ASN A 165 7.60 -1.47 -16.35
C ASN A 165 9.10 -1.75 -16.25
N VAL A 166 9.95 -0.72 -16.35
CA VAL A 166 11.40 -0.83 -16.13
C VAL A 166 11.68 -1.25 -14.68
N GLY A 167 11.09 -0.55 -13.72
CA GLY A 167 11.24 -0.85 -12.29
C GLY A 167 10.84 -2.27 -11.93
N PHE A 168 9.72 -2.77 -12.48
CA PHE A 168 9.28 -4.14 -12.27
C PHE A 168 10.33 -5.16 -12.76
N ARG A 169 10.89 -4.93 -13.95
CA ARG A 169 11.91 -5.82 -14.52
C ARG A 169 13.20 -5.82 -13.71
N GLU A 170 13.67 -4.66 -13.26
CA GLU A 170 14.91 -4.57 -12.49
C GLU A 170 14.72 -5.09 -11.05
N ALA A 171 13.60 -4.78 -10.39
CA ALA A 171 13.30 -5.30 -9.06
C ALA A 171 13.21 -6.84 -9.04
N THR A 172 12.60 -7.44 -10.06
CA THR A 172 12.48 -8.91 -10.18
C THR A 172 13.83 -9.59 -10.43
N ARG A 173 14.83 -8.87 -10.97
CA ARG A 173 16.20 -9.39 -11.11
C ARG A 173 16.99 -9.32 -9.81
N ASP A 174 16.74 -8.30 -9.01
CA ASP A 174 17.40 -8.07 -7.74
C ASP A 174 16.93 -9.09 -6.68
N ARG A 175 15.61 -9.35 -6.61
CA ARG A 175 15.06 -10.28 -5.61
C ARG A 175 13.76 -10.94 -6.06
N ALA A 176 13.48 -12.10 -5.46
CA ALA A 176 12.16 -12.74 -5.53
C ALA A 176 11.17 -12.01 -4.61
N TRP A 177 10.56 -10.94 -5.14
CA TRP A 177 9.50 -10.18 -4.50
C TRP A 177 8.14 -10.86 -4.66
N ASP A 178 7.31 -10.84 -3.62
CA ASP A 178 5.96 -11.40 -3.64
C ASP A 178 4.92 -10.37 -4.10
N CYS A 179 5.21 -9.09 -3.87
CA CYS A 179 4.32 -7.97 -4.10
C CYS A 179 5.09 -6.80 -4.72
N VAL A 180 4.44 -6.09 -5.64
CA VAL A 180 4.98 -4.87 -6.26
C VAL A 180 3.99 -3.74 -6.09
N ILE A 181 4.46 -2.62 -5.55
CA ILE A 181 3.66 -1.42 -5.36
C ILE A 181 4.16 -0.35 -6.31
N PHE A 182 3.26 0.15 -7.15
CA PHE A 182 3.50 1.31 -8.01
C PHE A 182 3.13 2.57 -7.24
N HIS A 183 4.12 3.38 -6.89
CA HIS A 183 3.94 4.51 -5.98
C HIS A 183 4.44 5.81 -6.59
N ASP A 184 3.64 6.86 -6.55
CA ASP A 184 4.12 8.20 -6.91
C ASP A 184 4.87 8.82 -5.74
N VAL A 185 5.93 9.58 -6.02
CA VAL A 185 6.78 10.17 -4.97
C VAL A 185 6.06 11.22 -4.11
N ASP A 186 4.96 11.78 -4.60
CA ASP A 186 4.20 12.86 -3.97
C ASP A 186 2.88 12.40 -3.30
N HIS A 187 2.61 11.09 -3.27
CA HIS A 187 1.52 10.53 -2.47
C HIS A 187 2.07 10.08 -1.11
N LEU A 188 1.44 10.51 -0.01
CA LEU A 188 1.79 10.09 1.33
C LEU A 188 0.58 9.42 1.98
N PRO A 189 0.74 8.26 2.65
CA PRO A 189 -0.36 7.65 3.39
C PRO A 189 -0.66 8.44 4.66
N GLU A 190 -1.93 8.77 4.86
CA GLU A 190 -2.40 9.41 6.10
C GLU A 190 -2.90 8.40 7.13
N ASN A 191 -2.86 7.09 6.84
CA ASN A 191 -3.38 6.07 7.73
C ASN A 191 -2.52 4.80 7.70
N ASP A 192 -1.90 4.45 8.83
CA ASP A 192 -1.01 3.30 8.96
C ASP A 192 -1.72 1.94 8.87
N ARG A 193 -3.06 1.93 8.94
CA ARG A 193 -3.89 0.74 8.71
C ARG A 193 -4.12 0.47 7.22
N ASN A 194 -3.72 1.38 6.34
CA ASN A 194 -3.63 1.09 4.92
C ASN A 194 -2.43 0.15 4.67
N TYR A 195 -2.64 -1.15 4.87
CA TYR A 195 -1.58 -2.17 4.81
C TYR A 195 -1.00 -2.33 3.39
N TYR A 196 0.28 -2.03 3.19
CA TYR A 196 1.00 -2.09 1.90
C TYR A 196 1.46 -3.52 1.55
N GLY A 197 0.65 -4.51 1.87
CA GLY A 197 0.76 -5.86 1.32
C GLY A 197 -0.18 -6.05 0.14
N CYS A 198 0.15 -7.02 -0.71
CA CYS A 198 -0.73 -7.45 -1.80
C CYS A 198 -1.87 -8.34 -1.27
N GLY A 199 -2.83 -8.64 -2.14
CA GLY A 199 -3.88 -9.62 -1.91
C GLY A 199 -4.13 -10.42 -3.18
N GLU A 200 -5.24 -11.15 -3.22
CA GLU A 200 -5.60 -11.98 -4.39
C GLU A 200 -5.94 -11.15 -5.65
N MET A 201 -6.40 -9.91 -5.45
CA MET A 201 -6.78 -8.98 -6.51
C MET A 201 -5.92 -7.72 -6.48
N PRO A 202 -5.68 -7.06 -7.63
CA PRO A 202 -5.00 -5.77 -7.69
C PRO A 202 -5.67 -4.75 -6.76
N ARG A 203 -4.85 -4.03 -5.98
CA ARG A 203 -5.32 -3.09 -4.98
C ARG A 203 -4.99 -1.65 -5.36
N HIS A 204 -5.97 -0.77 -5.21
CA HIS A 204 -5.79 0.67 -5.34
C HIS A 204 -5.66 1.31 -3.94
N PHE A 205 -4.47 1.80 -3.59
CA PHE A 205 -4.18 2.36 -2.26
C PHE A 205 -4.62 3.81 -2.11
N ALA A 206 -4.41 4.63 -3.13
CA ALA A 206 -4.73 6.07 -3.15
C ALA A 206 -6.21 6.32 -3.52
N ALA A 207 -7.13 5.66 -2.81
CA ALA A 207 -8.56 5.71 -3.12
C ALA A 207 -9.23 7.04 -2.73
N LYS A 208 -8.70 7.73 -1.73
CA LYS A 208 -9.15 9.05 -1.27
C LYS A 208 -7.94 9.94 -1.09
N LEU A 209 -7.92 11.06 -1.78
CA LEU A 209 -6.81 12.02 -1.78
C LEU A 209 -7.27 13.37 -1.25
N ASP A 210 -6.40 14.01 -0.49
CA ASP A 210 -6.55 15.37 0.04
C ASP A 210 -6.83 16.39 -1.06
N LYS A 211 -6.15 16.26 -2.20
CA LYS A 211 -6.31 17.09 -3.40
C LYS A 211 -7.74 17.09 -3.94
N TYR A 212 -8.51 16.05 -3.65
CA TYR A 212 -9.91 15.90 -4.03
C TYR A 212 -10.85 15.99 -2.83
N MET A 213 -10.39 16.55 -1.71
CA MET A 213 -11.17 16.69 -0.47
C MET A 213 -11.73 15.35 0.04
N TYR A 214 -11.03 14.25 -0.25
CA TYR A 214 -11.45 12.89 0.07
C TYR A 214 -12.82 12.47 -0.51
N MET A 215 -13.28 13.15 -1.55
CA MET A 215 -14.53 12.86 -2.27
C MET A 215 -14.39 11.71 -3.26
#